data_AF-A0AAX0R9F3-F1
#
_entry.id   AF-A0AAX0R9F3-F1
#
_cell.length_a   1.000
_cell.length_b   1.000
_cell.length_c   1.000
_cell.angle_alpha   90.00
_cell.angle_beta   90.00
_cell.angle_gamma   90.00
#
_symmetry.space_group_name_H-M   'P 1'
#
loop_
_entity.id
_entity.type
_entity.pdbx_description
1 polymer ?
#
loop_
_entity_poly.entity_id
_entity_poly.type
_entity_poly.pdbx_seq_one_letter_code
_entity_poly.pdbx_strand_id
1 'polypeptide(L)'
;MKLSEQVRPISYLKAHAPKIVRQLKDNPQPIVITLHGEAKAILQDIGQYEETHETLAFLKVLALTSRQVEEGKLRPAAESFACIRNRLADSQP
;
A
#
# COMPACT_ATOMS: atom_id res chain seq x y z
N MET A 1 -15.85 6.95 -1.62
CA MET A 1 -16.25 5.82 -0.76
C MET A 1 -17.12 6.34 0.36
N LYS A 2 -18.31 5.75 0.60
CA LYS A 2 -19.14 6.07 1.78
C LYS A 2 -18.93 5.00 2.85
N LEU A 3 -17.91 5.18 3.69
CA LEU A 3 -17.60 4.24 4.78
C LEU A 3 -18.75 4.10 5.79
N SER A 4 -19.64 5.08 5.87
CA SER A 4 -20.84 5.07 6.71
C SER A 4 -21.76 3.86 6.45
N GLU A 5 -21.80 3.34 5.23
CA GLU A 5 -22.64 2.18 4.86
C GLU A 5 -21.97 0.84 5.22
N GLN A 6 -20.66 0.86 5.46
CA GLN A 6 -19.81 -0.29 5.74
C GLN A 6 -19.45 -0.43 7.23
N VAL A 7 -20.16 0.27 8.12
CA VAL A 7 -19.95 0.17 9.57
C VAL A 7 -20.67 -1.07 10.11
N ARG A 8 -19.96 -1.93 10.84
CA ARG A 8 -20.52 -3.12 11.50
C ARG A 8 -19.97 -3.25 12.93
N PRO A 9 -20.80 -3.61 13.92
CA PRO A 9 -20.30 -3.87 15.27
C PRO A 9 -19.47 -5.15 15.31
N ILE A 10 -18.53 -5.24 16.26
CA ILE A 10 -17.68 -6.42 16.44
C ILE A 10 -18.49 -7.71 16.70
N SER A 11 -19.68 -7.59 17.29
CA SER A 11 -20.61 -8.72 17.46
C SER A 11 -21.06 -9.32 16.12
N TYR A 12 -21.26 -8.49 15.09
CA TYR A 12 -21.62 -8.94 13.75
C TYR A 12 -20.49 -9.74 13.11
N LEU A 13 -19.24 -9.28 13.29
CA LEU A 13 -18.06 -10.02 12.83
C LEU A 13 -17.96 -11.39 13.48
N LYS A 14 -18.17 -11.47 14.80
CA LYS A 14 -18.15 -12.75 15.54
C LYS A 14 -19.20 -13.74 15.03
N ALA A 15 -20.39 -13.26 14.69
CA ALA A 15 -21.50 -14.10 14.23
C ALA A 15 -21.38 -14.53 12.75
N HIS A 16 -20.70 -13.75 11.91
CA HIS A 16 -20.76 -13.92 10.45
C HIS A 16 -19.41 -13.88 9.73
N ALA A 17 -18.31 -14.17 10.43
CA ALA A 17 -16.95 -14.08 9.87
C ALA A 17 -16.78 -14.77 8.48
N PRO A 18 -17.23 -16.02 8.26
CA PRO A 18 -17.06 -16.66 6.95
C PRO A 18 -17.79 -15.92 5.82
N LYS A 19 -18.97 -15.36 6.08
CA LYS A 19 -19.73 -14.58 5.10
C LYS A 19 -19.01 -13.26 4.78
N ILE A 20 -18.51 -12.58 5.80
CA ILE A 20 -17.80 -11.31 5.65
C ILE A 20 -16.53 -11.49 4.81
N VAL A 21 -15.75 -12.54 5.08
CA VAL A 21 -14.53 -12.83 4.31
C VAL A 21 -14.86 -13.13 2.84
N ARG A 22 -15.92 -13.88 2.55
CA ARG A 22 -16.38 -14.11 1.16
C ARG A 22 -16.81 -12.81 0.48
N GLN A 23 -17.59 -11.98 1.18
CA GLN A 23 -18.03 -10.70 0.65
C GLN A 23 -16.87 -9.75 0.32
N LEU A 24 -15.81 -9.74 1.12
CA LEU A 24 -14.61 -8.94 0.84
C LEU A 24 -13.87 -9.39 -0.41
N LYS A 25 -13.92 -10.69 -0.75
CA LYS A 25 -13.35 -11.18 -2.00
C LYS A 25 -14.19 -10.74 -3.21
N ASP A 26 -15.51 -10.83 -3.12
CA ASP A 26 -16.41 -10.55 -4.25
C ASP A 26 -16.67 -9.04 -4.44
N ASN A 27 -16.63 -8.26 -3.36
CA ASN A 27 -16.78 -6.82 -3.35
C ASN A 27 -15.77 -6.24 -2.34
N PRO A 28 -14.59 -5.80 -2.80
CA PRO A 28 -13.45 -5.49 -1.94
C PRO A 28 -13.54 -4.09 -1.30
N GLN A 29 -14.73 -3.74 -0.79
CA GLN A 29 -14.90 -2.53 0.00
C GLN A 29 -14.53 -2.79 1.46
N PRO A 30 -13.66 -1.95 2.06
CA PRO A 30 -13.31 -2.05 3.46
C PRO A 30 -14.52 -1.88 4.39
N ILE A 31 -14.52 -2.64 5.48
CA ILE A 31 -15.56 -2.64 6.51
C ILE A 31 -15.00 -2.03 7.78
N VAL A 32 -15.70 -1.05 8.34
CA VAL A 32 -15.33 -0.43 9.62
C VAL A 32 -15.95 -1.22 10.76
N ILE A 33 -15.12 -1.70 11.69
CA ILE A 33 -15.56 -2.46 12.87
C ILE A 33 -15.66 -1.53 14.07
N THR A 34 -16.81 -1.55 14.75
CA THR A 34 -17.06 -0.78 15.97
C THR A 34 -17.11 -1.63 17.22
N LEU A 35 -16.68 -1.07 18.35
CA LEU A 35 -16.85 -1.61 19.69
C LEU A 35 -17.52 -0.53 20.56
N HIS A 36 -18.65 -0.85 21.19
CA HIS A 36 -19.48 0.10 21.94
C HIS A 36 -19.84 1.37 21.14
N GLY A 37 -20.08 1.22 19.84
CA GLY A 37 -20.44 2.34 18.95
C GLY A 37 -19.26 3.12 18.37
N GLU A 38 -18.04 2.88 18.83
CA GLU A 38 -16.84 3.58 18.37
C GLU A 38 -16.07 2.75 17.34
N ALA A 39 -15.60 3.38 16.26
CA ALA A 39 -14.73 2.73 15.27
C ALA A 39 -13.38 2.35 15.91
N LYS A 40 -12.98 1.08 15.77
CA LYS A 40 -11.72 0.55 16.36
C LYS A 40 -10.81 -0.16 15.35
N ALA A 41 -11.38 -0.70 14.27
CA ALA A 41 -10.61 -1.46 13.29
C ALA A 41 -11.24 -1.34 11.89
N ILE A 42 -10.46 -1.69 10.87
CA ILE A 42 -10.90 -1.85 9.50
C ILE A 42 -10.57 -3.27 9.06
N LEU A 43 -11.52 -3.93 8.42
CA LEU A 43 -11.31 -5.21 7.75
C LEU A 43 -11.35 -4.96 6.24
N GLN A 44 -10.36 -5.47 5.52
CA GLN A 44 -10.21 -5.27 4.07
C GLN A 44 -9.61 -6.52 3.42
N ASP A 45 -9.73 -6.59 2.09
CA ASP A 45 -9.04 -7.60 1.29
C ASP A 45 -7.52 -7.42 1.32
N ILE A 46 -6.78 -8.54 1.32
CA ILE A 46 -5.31 -8.52 1.41
C ILE A 46 -4.66 -7.96 0.14
N GLY A 47 -5.20 -8.28 -1.05
CA GLY A 47 -4.66 -7.79 -2.31
C GLY A 47 -4.86 -6.28 -2.44
N GLN A 48 -6.02 -5.76 -2.06
CA GLN A 48 -6.25 -4.31 -2.02
C GLN A 48 -5.36 -3.59 -1.00
N TYR A 49 -5.08 -4.21 0.15
CA TYR A 49 -4.14 -3.66 1.12
C TYR A 49 -2.74 -3.55 0.54
N GLU A 50 -2.25 -4.62 -0.08
CA GLU A 50 -0.93 -4.66 -0.72
C GLU A 50 -0.83 -3.63 -1.85
N GLU A 51 -1.81 -3.60 -2.75
CA GLU A 51 -1.87 -2.63 -3.87
C GLU A 51 -1.85 -1.17 -3.37
N THR A 52 -2.60 -0.88 -2.30
CA THR A 52 -2.60 0.45 -1.68
C THR A 52 -1.21 0.80 -1.12
N HIS A 53 -0.55 -0.15 -0.46
CA HIS A 53 0.79 0.04 0.09
C HIS A 53 1.84 0.24 -1.00
N GLU A 54 1.79 -0.53 -2.08
CA GLU A 54 2.67 -0.37 -3.25
C GLU A 54 2.46 1.00 -3.92
N THR A 55 1.21 1.41 -4.08
CA THR A 55 0.86 2.72 -4.63
C THR A 55 1.43 3.85 -3.78
N LEU A 56 1.29 3.79 -2.46
CA LEU A 56 1.86 4.79 -1.55
C LEU A 56 3.39 4.81 -1.60
N ALA A 57 4.03 3.65 -1.68
CA ALA A 57 5.48 3.56 -1.84
C ALA A 57 5.94 4.21 -3.15
N PHE A 58 5.24 3.95 -4.26
CA PHE A 58 5.55 4.53 -5.55
C PHE A 58 5.35 6.06 -5.56
N LEU A 59 4.24 6.56 -5.00
CA LEU A 59 3.99 7.99 -4.85
C LEU A 59 5.07 8.68 -4.01
N LYS A 60 5.57 8.02 -2.97
CA LYS A 60 6.70 8.54 -2.18
C LYS A 60 7.99 8.61 -3.01
N VAL A 61 8.29 7.58 -3.80
CA VAL A 61 9.45 7.59 -4.71
C VAL A 61 9.34 8.76 -5.68
N LEU A 62 8.18 8.93 -6.33
CA LEU A 62 7.93 10.04 -7.26
C LEU A 62 8.13 11.40 -6.59
N ALA A 63 7.55 11.62 -5.40
CA ALA A 63 7.71 12.89 -4.67
C ALA A 63 9.17 13.18 -4.31
N LEU A 64 9.94 12.16 -3.90
CA LEU A 64 11.37 12.30 -3.62
C LEU A 64 12.17 12.61 -4.88
N THR A 65 11.87 11.92 -6.00
CA THR A 65 12.54 12.16 -7.28
C THR A 65 12.23 13.54 -7.83
N SER A 66 10.97 14.00 -7.79
CA SER A 66 10.58 15.35 -8.20
C SER A 66 11.38 16.42 -7.45
N ARG A 67 11.51 16.27 -6.13
CA ARG A 67 12.32 17.18 -5.33
C ARG A 67 13.81 17.14 -5.70
N GLN A 68 14.37 15.96 -5.97
CA GLN A 68 15.78 15.84 -6.40
C GLN A 68 16.04 16.49 -7.76
N VAL A 69 15.08 16.40 -8.68
CA VAL A 69 15.13 17.09 -9.98
C VAL A 69 15.16 18.60 -9.78
N GLU A 70 14.26 19.14 -8.96
CA GLU A 70 14.20 20.57 -8.64
C GLU A 70 15.48 21.08 -7.98
N GLU A 71 16.08 20.28 -7.09
CA GLU A 71 17.35 20.58 -6.42
C GLU A 71 18.59 20.32 -7.32
N GLY A 72 18.41 19.89 -8.57
CA GLY A 72 19.51 19.59 -9.49
C GLY A 72 20.37 18.38 -9.10
N LYS A 73 19.89 17.53 -8.18
CA LYS A 73 20.59 16.33 -7.68
C LYS A 73 20.45 15.15 -8.65
N LEU A 74 20.92 15.35 -9.87
CA LEU A 74 20.82 14.41 -10.97
C LEU A 74 22.19 13.93 -11.43
N ARG A 75 22.24 12.72 -11.98
CA ARG A 75 23.41 12.18 -12.67
C ARG A 75 22.99 11.65 -14.05
N PRO A 76 23.77 11.90 -15.12
CA PRO A 76 23.50 11.33 -16.43
C PRO A 76 23.40 9.79 -16.39
N ALA A 77 22.44 9.23 -17.13
CA ALA A 77 22.23 7.78 -17.16
C ALA A 77 23.50 7.02 -17.58
N ALA A 78 24.22 7.52 -18.59
CA ALA A 78 25.45 6.91 -19.08
C ALA A 78 26.52 6.76 -17.97
N GLU A 79 26.70 7.79 -17.14
CA GLU A 79 27.66 7.76 -16.01
C GLU A 79 27.22 6.76 -14.93
N SER A 80 25.92 6.73 -14.61
CA SER A 80 25.36 5.80 -13.63
C SER A 80 25.55 4.34 -14.07
N PHE A 81 25.25 4.00 -15.33
CA PHE A 81 25.45 2.65 -15.87
C PHE A 81 26.93 2.27 -15.98
N ALA A 82 27.82 3.20 -16.33
CA ALA A 82 29.26 2.96 -16.30
C ALA A 82 29.75 2.64 -14.88
N CYS A 83 29.32 3.42 -13.88
CA CYS A 83 29.67 3.22 -12.47
C CYS A 83 29.19 1.85 -11.95
N ILE A 84 27.96 1.45 -12.26
CA ILE A 84 27.41 0.14 -11.85
C ILE A 84 28.23 -1.00 -12.48
N ARG A 85 28.53 -0.93 -13.78
CA ARG A 85 29.32 -1.96 -14.48
C ARG A 85 30.72 -2.11 -13.89
N ASN A 86 31.40 -1.02 -13.60
CA ASN A 86 32.74 -1.05 -13.00
C ASN A 86 32.71 -1.73 -11.62
N ARG A 87 31.72 -1.40 -10.78
CA ARG A 87 31.56 -2.03 -9.45
C ARG A 87 31.31 -3.53 -9.53
N LEU A 88 30.55 -3.99 -10.52
CA LEU A 88 30.30 -5.41 -10.74
C LEU A 88 31.55 -6.15 -11.22
N ALA A 89 32.38 -5.51 -12.05
CA ALA A 89 33.66 -6.07 -12.49
C ALA A 89 34.67 -6.19 -11.34
N ASP A 90 34.74 -5.19 -10.45
CA ASP A 90 35.63 -5.20 -9.28
C ASP A 90 35.20 -6.21 -8.20
N SER A 91 33.94 -6.67 -8.25
CA SER A 91 33.36 -7.61 -7.27
C SER A 91 33.35 -9.06 -7.75
N GLN A 92 33.84 -9.33 -8.96
CA GLN A 92 34.09 -10.70 -9.44
C GLN A 92 35.50 -11.14 -9.00
N PRO A 93 35.65 -12.32 -8.35
CA PRO A 93 36.94 -12.86 -7.97
C PRO A 93 37.81 -13.25 -9.18
#